data_AF-A0A3N5H338-F1
#
_entry.id   AF-A0A3N5H338-F1
#
_cell.length_a   1.000
_cell.length_b   1.000
_cell.length_c   1.000
_cell.angle_alpha   90.00
_cell.angle_beta   90.00
_cell.angle_gamma   90.00
#
_symmetry.space_group_name_H-M   'P 1'
#
loop_
_entity.id
_entity.type
_entity.pdbx_description
1 polymer ?
#
loop_
_entity_poly.entity_id
_entity_poly.type
_entity_poly.pdbx_seq_one_letter_code
_entity_poly.pdbx_strand_id
1 'polypeptide(L)'
;MAWMRDGKPVRFGVGGPGAADLLGMFRGRFVAIEIKTPTGRQSPEQQRFEELVRRRNGIYVVLRSVDDAKAWLAQLRTEVAA
;
A
#
# COMPACT_ATOMS: atom_id res chain seq x y z
N MET A 1 -1.47 11.29 -10.20
CA MET A 1 -1.08 12.70 -10.40
C MET A 1 -2.11 13.36 -11.30
N ALA A 2 -2.51 14.60 -11.01
CA ALA A 2 -3.50 15.34 -11.80
C ALA A 2 -2.85 16.60 -12.35
N TRP A 3 -3.53 17.21 -13.32
CA TRP A 3 -3.09 18.44 -13.96
C TRP A 3 -4.18 19.50 -13.77
N MET A 4 -3.79 20.65 -13.25
CA MET A 4 -4.64 21.84 -13.20
C MET A 4 -4.85 22.39 -14.62
N ARG A 5 -5.87 23.25 -14.79
CA ARG A 5 -6.17 23.89 -16.08
C ARG A 5 -5.00 24.75 -16.62
N ASP A 6 -4.16 25.27 -15.74
CA ASP A 6 -2.95 26.03 -16.08
C ASP A 6 -1.70 25.14 -16.30
N GLY A 7 -1.88 23.81 -16.36
CA GLY A 7 -0.80 22.85 -16.60
C GLY A 7 0.02 22.50 -15.36
N LYS A 8 -0.28 23.05 -14.17
CA LYS A 8 0.46 22.72 -12.97
C LYS A 8 0.15 21.30 -12.47
N PRO A 9 1.16 20.49 -12.14
CA PRO A 9 0.96 19.16 -11.58
C PRO A 9 0.46 19.24 -10.13
N VAL A 10 -0.48 18.37 -9.78
CA VAL A 10 -0.98 18.21 -8.40
C VAL A 10 -0.85 16.76 -7.97
N ARG A 11 -0.26 16.55 -6.80
CA ARG A 11 -0.24 15.25 -6.14
C ARG A 11 -1.54 15.07 -5.37
N PHE A 12 -2.29 14.03 -5.72
CA PHE A 12 -3.56 13.67 -5.11
C PHE A 12 -3.64 12.14 -5.02
N GLY A 13 -4.44 11.61 -4.09
CA GLY A 13 -4.58 10.18 -3.85
C GLY A 13 -5.30 9.88 -2.54
N VAL A 14 -5.63 8.60 -2.32
CA VAL A 14 -6.22 8.11 -1.06
C VAL A 14 -5.22 8.32 0.08
N GLY A 15 -5.54 9.17 1.05
CA GLY A 15 -4.59 9.54 2.11
C GLY A 15 -3.48 10.50 1.64
N GLY A 16 -3.70 11.21 0.53
CA GLY A 16 -2.75 12.19 -0.01
C GLY A 16 -1.67 11.56 -0.90
N PRO A 17 -0.45 12.12 -0.94
CA PRO A 17 0.63 11.62 -1.80
C PRO A 17 1.24 10.28 -1.35
N GLY A 18 0.87 9.77 -0.17
CA GLY A 18 1.43 8.55 0.43
C GLY A 18 0.64 7.28 0.16
N ALA A 19 -0.40 7.33 -0.67
CA ALA A 19 -1.19 6.15 -1.04
C ALA A 19 -0.28 5.02 -1.57
N ALA A 20 -0.59 3.78 -1.19
CA ALA A 20 0.10 2.61 -1.70
C ALA A 20 -0.26 2.33 -3.17
N ASP A 21 0.60 1.62 -3.90
CA ASP A 21 0.42 1.33 -5.32
C ASP A 21 -0.86 0.54 -5.63
N LEU A 22 -1.21 -0.44 -4.79
CA LEU A 22 -2.44 -1.22 -4.92
C LEU A 22 -3.28 -1.12 -3.66
N LEU A 23 -4.57 -0.86 -3.85
CA LEU A 23 -5.57 -0.77 -2.79
C LEU A 23 -6.69 -1.77 -3.04
N GLY A 24 -7.21 -2.38 -1.98
CA GLY A 24 -8.29 -3.34 -2.09
C GLY A 24 -8.93 -3.69 -0.76
N MET A 25 -9.78 -4.71 -0.79
CA MET A 25 -10.46 -5.25 0.38
C MET A 25 -10.23 -6.75 0.44
N PHE A 26 -9.94 -7.27 1.63
CA PHE A 26 -9.84 -8.71 1.87
C PHE A 26 -10.59 -9.03 3.16
N ARG A 27 -11.66 -9.83 3.05
CA ARG A 27 -12.49 -10.27 4.18
C ARG A 27 -12.88 -9.12 5.12
N GLY A 28 -13.34 -8.02 4.55
CA GLY A 28 -13.79 -6.83 5.30
C GLY A 28 -12.67 -5.92 5.81
N ARG A 29 -11.39 -6.27 5.59
CA ARG A 29 -10.25 -5.41 5.96
C ARG A 29 -9.74 -4.66 4.74
N PHE A 30 -9.42 -3.38 4.93
CA PHE A 30 -8.70 -2.59 3.94
C PHE A 30 -7.30 -3.16 3.72
N VAL A 31 -6.88 -3.29 2.47
CA VAL A 31 -5.55 -3.77 2.09
C VAL A 31 -4.84 -2.70 1.26
N ALA A 32 -3.62 -2.38 1.65
CA ALA A 32 -2.71 -1.50 0.92
C ALA A 32 -1.39 -2.25 0.67
N ILE A 33 -0.98 -2.30 -0.59
CA ILE A 33 0.25 -2.98 -1.02
C ILE A 33 1.14 -1.94 -1.71
N GLU A 34 2.31 -1.73 -1.14
CA GLU A 34 3.35 -0.86 -1.68
C GLU A 34 4.42 -1.72 -2.36
N ILE A 35 4.71 -1.42 -3.62
CA ILE A 35 5.67 -2.16 -4.43
C ILE A 35 6.97 -1.36 -4.50
N LYS A 36 8.07 -1.96 -4.08
CA LYS A 36 9.40 -1.35 -4.18
C LYS A 36 10.34 -2.21 -4.99
N THR A 37 11.36 -1.60 -5.56
CA THR A 37 12.54 -2.34 -6.01
C THR A 37 13.25 -2.98 -4.80
N PRO A 38 14.19 -3.91 -5.00
CA PRO A 38 14.93 -4.53 -3.89
C PRO A 38 15.55 -3.51 -2.93
N THR A 39 16.03 -2.38 -3.44
CA THR A 39 16.66 -1.29 -2.66
C THR A 39 15.75 -0.08 -2.42
N GLY A 40 14.55 -0.07 -3.00
CA GLY A 40 13.61 1.04 -2.92
C GLY A 40 13.15 1.30 -1.48
N ARG A 41 13.05 2.57 -1.11
CA ARG A 41 12.63 3.01 0.24
C ARG A 41 11.27 3.68 0.18
N GLN A 42 10.47 3.49 1.22
CA GLN A 42 9.24 4.26 1.39
C GLN A 42 9.57 5.72 1.68
N SER A 43 8.80 6.64 1.12
CA SER A 43 8.85 8.05 1.51
C SER A 43 8.23 8.26 2.90
N PRO A 44 8.48 9.39 3.57
CA PRO A 44 7.82 9.73 4.83
C PRO A 44 6.28 9.72 4.73
N GLU A 45 5.72 10.14 3.59
CA GLU A 45 4.28 10.14 3.33
C GLU A 45 3.73 8.71 3.29
N GLN A 46 4.46 7.79 2.67
CA GLN A 46 4.06 6.38 2.58
C GLN A 46 4.14 5.68 3.94
N GLN A 47 5.15 6.01 4.76
CA GLN A 47 5.23 5.52 6.14
C GLN A 47 4.06 6.02 6.99
N ARG A 48 3.68 7.30 6.86
CA ARG A 48 2.47 7.83 7.54
C ARG A 48 1.19 7.13 7.09
N PHE A 49 1.08 6.78 5.81
CA PHE A 49 -0.07 6.02 5.30
C PHE A 49 -0.08 4.58 5.84
N GLU A 50 1.06 3.90 5.89
CA GLU A 50 1.22 2.58 6.53
C GLU A 50 0.74 2.59 7.99
N GLU A 51 1.21 3.58 8.77
CA GLU A 51 0.78 3.73 10.16
C GLU A 51 -0.74 3.91 10.28
N LEU A 52 -1.34 4.77 9.44
CA LEU A 52 -2.78 4.99 9.42
C LEU A 52 -3.54 3.69 9.13
N VAL A 53 -3.13 2.96 8.09
CA VAL A 53 -3.78 1.70 7.68
C VAL A 53 -3.74 0.69 8.81
N ARG A 54 -2.56 0.47 9.40
CA ARG A 54 -2.40 -0.48 10.52
C ARG A 54 -3.18 -0.06 11.77
N ARG A 55 -3.17 1.23 12.13
CA ARG A 55 -3.97 1.76 13.26
C ARG A 55 -5.48 1.57 13.08
N ARG A 56 -5.96 1.41 11.84
CA ARG A 56 -7.37 1.15 11.51
C ARG A 56 -7.65 -0.32 11.20
N ASN A 57 -6.81 -1.22 11.72
CA ASN A 57 -6.92 -2.67 11.54
C ASN A 57 -6.86 -3.14 10.06
N GLY A 58 -6.40 -2.27 9.17
CA GLY A 58 -6.11 -2.60 7.79
C GLY A 58 -4.78 -3.38 7.67
N ILE A 59 -4.56 -3.94 6.50
CA ILE A 59 -3.35 -4.67 6.14
C ILE A 59 -2.50 -3.74 5.28
N TYR A 60 -1.26 -3.51 5.70
CA TYR A 60 -0.26 -2.80 4.90
C TYR A 60 0.99 -3.66 4.74
N VAL A 61 1.37 -3.93 3.50
CA VAL A 61 2.56 -4.73 3.17
C VAL A 61 3.41 -4.02 2.12
N VAL A 62 4.73 -4.13 2.26
CA VAL A 62 5.70 -3.73 1.23
C VAL A 62 6.23 -4.98 0.56
N LEU A 63 6.07 -5.07 -0.76
CA LEU A 63 6.53 -6.21 -1.56
C LEU A 63 7.65 -5.77 -2.48
N ARG A 64 8.70 -6.58 -2.61
CA ARG A 64 9.90 -6.24 -3.41
C ARG A 64 10.11 -7.15 -4.61
N SER A 65 9.31 -8.20 -4.72
CA SER A 65 9.37 -9.16 -5.80
C SER A 65 8.03 -9.88 -5.96
N VAL A 66 7.87 -10.59 -7.07
CA VAL A 66 6.73 -11.50 -7.27
C VAL A 66 6.76 -12.65 -6.27
N ASP A 67 7.94 -13.11 -5.87
CA ASP A 67 8.05 -14.22 -4.92
C ASP A 67 7.71 -13.78 -3.49
N ASP A 68 8.05 -12.54 -3.10
CA ASP A 68 7.55 -11.93 -1.86
C ASP A 68 6.02 -11.92 -1.84
N ALA A 69 5.41 -11.55 -2.97
CA ALA A 69 3.96 -11.50 -3.11
C ALA A 69 3.32 -12.89 -2.94
N LYS A 70 3.90 -13.93 -3.55
CA LYS A 70 3.44 -15.32 -3.39
C LYS A 70 3.59 -15.80 -1.96
N ALA A 71 4.73 -15.53 -1.32
CA ALA A 71 4.98 -15.93 0.06
C ALA A 71 4.00 -15.24 1.03
N TRP A 72 3.79 -13.94 0.86
CA TRP A 72 2.81 -13.18 1.63
C TRP A 72 1.38 -13.69 1.42
N LEU A 73 0.99 -13.98 0.18
CA LEU A 73 -0.34 -14.54 -0.11
C LEU A 73 -0.56 -15.91 0.54
N ALA A 74 0.48 -16.76 0.58
CA ALA A 74 0.42 -18.03 1.27
C ALA A 74 0.22 -17.85 2.78
N GLN A 75 0.94 -16.93 3.41
CA GLN A 75 0.78 -16.60 4.84
C GLN A 75 -0.63 -16.05 5.15
N LEU A 76 -1.09 -15.09 4.35
CA LEU A 76 -2.40 -14.44 4.52
C LEU A 76 -3.58 -15.44 4.43
N ARG A 77 -3.43 -16.50 3.64
CA ARG A 77 -4.44 -17.57 3.54
C ARG A 77 -4.49 -18.44 4.80
N THR A 78 -3.34 -18.70 5.41
CA THR A 78 -3.19 -19.56 6.59
C THR A 78 -3.66 -18.88 7.88
N GLU A 79 -3.36 -17.58 8.05
CA GLU A 79 -3.78 -16.80 9.25
C GLU A 79 -5.30 -16.75 9.46
N VAL A 80 -6.09 -17.11 8.46
CA VAL A 80 -7.56 -17.09 8.53
C VAL A 80 -8.16 -18.50 8.59
N ALA A 81 -7.33 -19.53 8.44
CA ALA A 81 -7.74 -20.93 8.63
C ALA A 81 -7.61 -21.37 10.11
N ALA A 82 -7.01 -20.53 10.95
CA ALA A 82 -6.92 -20.67 12.40
C ALA A 82 -7.94 -19.75 13.09
#